data_AF-A0A291GU72-F1
#
_entry.id   AF-A0A291GU72-F1
#
_cell.length_a   1.000
_cell.length_b   1.000
_cell.length_c   1.000
_cell.angle_alpha   90.00
_cell.angle_beta   90.00
_cell.angle_gamma   90.00
#
_symmetry.space_group_name_H-M   'P 1'
#
loop_
_entity.id
_entity.type
_entity.pdbx_description
1 polymer ?
#
loop_
_entity_poly.entity_id
_entity_poly.type
_entity_poly.pdbx_seq_one_letter_code
_entity_poly.pdbx_strand_id
1 'polypeptide(L)' 'MAMAGQEMPVHAVEATDPDGDALTVTMDAQGLWVTCTSGADEVTLGPFPAEAMAEALSDLMAASRTV' A
#
# COMPACT_ATOMS: atom_id res chain seq x y z
N MET A 1 15.75 -27.44 16.02
CA MET A 1 16.15 -26.54 14.93
C MET A 1 14.98 -25.60 14.71
N ALA A 2 15.07 -24.36 15.18
CA ALA A 2 13.99 -23.38 15.06
C ALA A 2 13.92 -22.93 13.59
N MET A 3 12.75 -23.09 12.99
CA MET A 3 12.46 -22.55 11.66
C MET A 3 12.56 -21.03 11.77
N ALA A 4 13.54 -20.44 11.10
CA ALA A 4 13.75 -19.01 11.04
C ALA A 4 12.41 -18.33 10.69
N GLY A 5 12.06 -17.28 11.44
CA GLY A 5 10.89 -16.46 11.17
C GLY A 5 10.96 -16.02 9.72
N GLN A 6 9.95 -16.40 8.94
CA GLN A 6 9.72 -15.79 7.65
C GLN A 6 9.28 -14.36 7.93
N GLU A 7 10.25 -13.47 8.08
CA GLU A 7 10.05 -12.02 7.98
C GLU A 7 9.41 -11.83 6.61
N MET A 8 8.09 -11.58 6.57
CA MET A 8 7.45 -11.28 5.30
C MET A 8 8.21 -10.10 4.70
N PRO A 9 8.68 -10.20 3.45
CA PRO A 9 9.44 -9.11 2.85
C PRO A 9 8.59 -7.85 2.89
N VAL A 10 9.09 -6.82 3.57
CA VAL A 10 8.46 -5.52 3.55
C VAL A 10 8.58 -4.96 2.14
N HIS A 11 7.45 -4.72 1.50
CA HIS A 11 7.38 -4.17 0.15
C HIS A 11 6.95 -2.72 0.25
N ALA A 12 7.86 -1.81 -0.09
CA ALA A 12 7.55 -0.39 -0.22
C ALA A 12 7.53 -0.01 -1.70
N VAL A 13 6.48 0.69 -2.11
CA VAL A 13 6.34 1.30 -3.43
C VAL A 13 6.23 2.79 -3.23
N GLU A 14 7.19 3.53 -3.78
CA GLU A 14 7.17 4.98 -3.82
C GLU A 14 6.62 5.41 -5.18
N ALA A 15 5.58 6.24 -5.13
CA ALA A 15 4.93 6.86 -6.27
C ALA A 15 4.84 8.37 -6.02
N THR A 16 4.52 9.10 -7.07
CA THR A 16 4.23 10.53 -6.98
C THR A 16 2.82 10.71 -7.52
N ASP A 17 1.96 11.35 -6.72
CA ASP A 17 0.62 11.70 -7.15
C ASP A 17 0.69 12.69 -8.34
N PRO A 18 -0.38 12.79 -9.16
CA PRO A 18 -0.38 13.67 -10.34
C PRO A 18 -0.08 15.15 -10.04
N ASP A 19 -0.34 15.60 -8.82
CA ASP A 19 -0.06 16.96 -8.33
C ASP A 19 1.40 17.18 -7.93
N GLY A 20 2.24 16.13 -7.95
CA GLY A 20 3.66 16.18 -7.59
C GLY A 20 3.96 15.82 -6.13
N ASP A 21 2.95 15.39 -5.39
CA ASP A 21 3.03 14.98 -3.99
C ASP A 21 3.56 13.55 -3.83
N ALA A 22 4.29 13.28 -2.73
CA ALA A 22 4.89 11.96 -2.52
C ALA A 22 3.86 10.98 -1.96
N LEU A 23 3.77 9.80 -2.57
CA LEU A 23 2.88 8.72 -2.16
C LEU A 23 3.71 7.46 -1.91
N THR A 24 3.77 7.01 -0.66
CA THR A 24 4.49 5.79 -0.28
C THR A 24 3.52 4.73 0.20
N VAL A 25 3.49 3.58 -0.46
CA VAL A 25 2.70 2.42 -0.06
C VAL A 25 3.63 1.39 0.55
N THR A 26 3.44 1.06 1.83
CA THR A 26 4.23 0.05 2.55
C THR A 26 3.36 -1.15 2.87
N MET A 27 3.82 -2.36 2.56
CA MET A 27 3.16 -3.61 2.90
C MET A 27 4.10 -4.48 3.74
N ASP A 28 3.60 -4.97 4.87
CA ASP A 28 4.29 -5.92 5.74
C ASP A 28 3.35 -7.04 6.25
N ALA A 29 3.82 -7.82 7.22
CA ALA A 29 3.07 -8.94 7.80
C ALA A 29 1.79 -8.55 8.56
N GLN A 30 1.67 -7.30 9.01
CA GLN A 30 0.50 -6.78 9.71
C GLN A 30 -0.51 -6.10 8.78
N GLY A 31 -0.10 -5.74 7.56
CA GLY A 31 -1.01 -5.19 6.56
C GLY A 31 -0.35 -4.22 5.60
N LEU A 32 -1.15 -3.30 5.07
CA LEU A 32 -0.72 -2.25 4.16
C LEU A 32 -1.00 -0.87 4.76
N TRP A 33 -0.03 0.02 4.58
CA TRP A 33 -0.11 1.43 4.92
C TRP A 33 0.10 2.25 3.67
N VAL A 34 -0.64 3.35 3.58
CA VAL A 34 -0.48 4.34 2.53
C VAL A 34 -0.15 5.66 3.19
N THR A 35 1.04 6.16 2.94
CA THR A 35 1.50 7.47 3.40
C THR A 35 1.46 8.43 2.22
N CYS A 36 0.70 9.50 2.34
CA CYS A 36 0.64 10.58 1.35
C CYS A 36 1.19 11.84 2.00
N THR A 37 2.11 12.51 1.32
CA THR A 37 2.70 13.78 1.74
C THR A 37 2.23 14.87 0.80
N SER A 38 1.36 15.76 1.29
CA SER A 38 0.88 16.93 0.56
C SER A 38 1.59 18.17 1.09
N GLY A 39 2.59 18.66 0.36
CA GLY A 39 3.37 19.82 0.79
C GLY A 39 4.14 19.61 2.12
N ALA A 40 3.63 20.18 3.22
CA ALA A 40 4.22 20.05 4.56
C ALA A 40 3.48 19.06 5.46
N ASP A 41 2.34 18.54 5.01
CA ASP A 41 1.48 17.64 5.78
C ASP A 41 1.67 16.20 5.31
N GLU A 42 1.74 15.27 6.27
CA GLU A 42 1.84 13.83 6.00
C GLU A 42 0.64 13.12 6.62
N VAL A 43 -0.03 12.29 5.83
CA VAL A 43 -1.14 11.45 6.27
C VAL A 43 -0.79 10.00 6.02
N THR A 44 -0.79 9.19 7.08
CA THR A 44 -0.64 7.73 6.99
C THR A 44 -1.98 7.07 7.25
N LEU A 45 -2.43 6.26 6.28
CA LEU A 45 -3.65 5.47 6.32
C LEU A 45 -3.30 4.00 6.54
N GLY A 46 -3.99 3.33 7.47
CA GLY A 46 -3.82 1.89 7.73
C GLY A 46 -3.75 1.55 9.22
N PRO A 47 -3.42 0.30 9.58
CA PRO A 47 -3.16 -0.82 8.66
C PRO A 47 -4.43 -1.34 7.99
N PHE A 48 -4.37 -1.57 6.68
CA PHE A 48 -5.39 -2.31 5.95
C PHE A 48 -4.99 -3.78 5.82
N PRO A 49 -5.91 -4.75 5.99
CA PRO A 49 -5.60 -6.14 5.73
C PRO A 49 -5.27 -6.32 4.24
N ALA A 50 -4.13 -6.94 3.95
CA ALA A 50 -3.61 -7.06 2.58
C ALA A 50 -4.60 -7.75 1.63
N GLU A 51 -5.35 -8.73 2.14
CA GLU A 51 -6.41 -9.42 1.39
C GLU A 51 -7.52 -8.46 0.92
N ALA A 52 -8.03 -7.61 1.82
CA ALA A 52 -9.08 -6.66 1.46
C ALA A 52 -8.58 -5.62 0.44
N MET A 53 -7.31 -5.22 0.56
CA MET A 53 -6.73 -4.25 -0.36
C MET A 53 -6.46 -4.87 -1.74
N ALA A 54 -6.03 -6.15 -1.78
CA ALA A 54 -5.89 -6.91 -3.01
C ALA A 54 -7.23 -7.12 -3.72
N GLU A 55 -8.30 -7.42 -2.96
CA GLU A 55 -9.66 -7.50 -3.52
C GLU A 55 -10.13 -6.15 -4.05
N ALA A 56 -9.96 -5.07 -3.28
CA ALA A 56 -10.35 -3.73 -3.69
C ALA A 56 -9.59 -3.25 -4.95
N LEU A 57 -8.29 -3.53 -5.04
CA LEU A 57 -7.48 -3.23 -6.23
C LEU A 57 -7.92 -4.08 -7.43
N SER A 58 -8.23 -5.35 -7.21
CA SER A 58 -8.74 -6.25 -8.26
C SER A 58 -10.09 -5.77 -8.80
N ASP A 59 -11.00 -5.35 -7.91
CA ASP A 59 -12.30 -4.79 -8.25
C ASP A 59 -12.15 -3.45 -8.99
N LEU A 60 -11.29 -2.56 -8.50
CA LEU A 60 -10.98 -1.27 -9.15
C LEU A 60 -10.39 -1.46 -10.55
N MET A 61 -9.47 -2.41 -10.72
CA MET A 61 -8.89 -2.72 -12.03
C MET A 61 -9.91 -3.34 -12.99
N ALA A 62 -10.82 -4.19 -12.48
CA ALA A 62 -11.91 -4.75 -13.27
C ALA A 62 -12.89 -3.65 -13.72
N ALA A 63 -13.22 -2.70 -12.82
CA ALA A 63 -14.07 -1.56 -13.11
C ALA A 63 -13.42 -0.61 -14.14
N SER A 64 -12.12 -0.32 -13.99
CA SER A 64 -11.38 0.61 -14.86
C SER A 64 -11.15 0.07 -16.28
N ARG A 65 -11.24 -1.25 -16.50
CA ARG A 65 -11.15 -1.88 -17.84
C ARG A 65 -12.45 -1.84 -18.66
N THR A 66 -13.54 -1.33 -18.10
CA THR A 66 -14.86 -1.33 -18.76
C THR A 66 -15.22 0.05 -19.36
N VAL A 67 -14.30 1.02 -19.35
CA VAL A 67 -14.47 2.35 -19.98
C VAL A 67 -13.72 2.48 -21.29
#